data_AF-A0A3D0T391-F1
#
_entry.id   AF-A0A3D0T391-F1
#
_cell.length_a   1.000
_cell.length_b   1.000
_cell.length_c   1.000
_cell.angle_alpha   90.00
_cell.angle_beta   90.00
_cell.angle_gamma   90.00
#
_symmetry.space_group_name_H-M   'P 1'
#
loop_
_entity.id
_entity.type
_entity.pdbx_description
1 polymer ?
#
loop_
_entity_poly.entity_id
_entity_poly.type
_entity_poly.pdbx_seq_one_letter_code
_entity_poly.pdbx_strand_id
1 'polypeptide(L)' 'SSRIFAAVSDYNLRMICFGANPHNISFLVNEGDSTEIVTVLHKELFE' A
#
# COMPACT_ATOMS: atom_id res chain seq x y z
N SER A 1 -0.32 -6.06 9.33
CA SER A 1 -0.95 -6.12 7.99
C SER A 1 -2.19 -5.25 7.86
N SER A 2 -3.12 -5.23 8.84
CA SER A 2 -4.36 -4.43 8.75
C SER A 2 -4.16 -2.93 8.54
N ARG A 3 -3.17 -2.31 9.19
CA ARG A 3 -2.87 -0.86 9.02
C ARG A 3 -2.50 -0.49 7.59
N ILE A 4 -1.69 -1.32 6.92
CA ILE A 4 -1.28 -1.08 5.52
C ILE A 4 -2.50 -1.09 4.61
N PHE A 5 -3.36 -2.11 4.73
CA PHE A 5 -4.55 -2.24 3.90
C PHE A 5 -5.59 -1.14 4.16
N ALA A 6 -5.71 -0.66 5.39
CA ALA A 6 -6.56 0.49 5.71
C ALA A 6 -6.00 1.79 5.12
N ALA A 7 -4.68 2.01 5.18
CA ALA A 7 -4.05 3.21 4.64
C ALA A 7 -4.19 3.33 3.11
N VAL A 8 -4.32 2.19 2.40
CA VAL A 8 -4.48 2.15 0.94
C VAL A 8 -5.91 1.88 0.49
N SER A 9 -6.89 1.82 1.40
CA SER A 9 -8.27 1.45 1.06
C SER A 9 -8.98 2.48 0.18
N ASP A 10 -8.54 3.74 0.24
CA ASP A 10 -9.13 4.86 -0.50
C ASP A 10 -8.61 4.94 -1.95
N TYR A 11 -7.64 4.09 -2.32
CA TYR A 11 -7.01 4.08 -3.64
C TYR A 11 -7.47 2.88 -4.48
N ASN A 12 -7.53 3.09 -5.80
CA ASN A 12 -7.81 2.03 -6.74
C ASN A 12 -6.56 1.17 -6.99
N LEU A 13 -6.41 0.12 -6.19
CA LEU A 13 -5.36 -0.88 -6.37
C LEU A 13 -5.73 -1.82 -7.53
N ARG A 14 -4.85 -1.91 -8.53
CA ARG A 14 -5.02 -2.87 -9.65
C ARG A 14 -4.70 -4.30 -9.23
N MET A 15 -3.79 -4.48 -8.29
CA MET A 15 -3.35 -5.80 -7.82
C MET A 15 -2.74 -5.72 -6.43
N ILE A 16 -2.93 -6.77 -5.65
CA ILE A 16 -2.29 -6.99 -4.35
C ILE A 16 -1.61 -8.35 -4.37
N CYS A 17 -0.32 -8.39 -4.08
CA CYS A 17 0.44 -9.61 -3.85
C CYS A 17 0.74 -9.73 -2.36
N PHE A 18 -0.01 -10.60 -1.68
CA PHE A 18 0.10 -10.85 -0.24
C PHE A 18 0.12 -12.35 0.04
N GLY A 19 0.96 -12.78 1.00
CA GLY A 19 1.00 -14.16 1.49
C GLY A 19 2.09 -15.07 0.91
N ALA A 20 2.81 -14.63 -0.14
CA ALA A 20 3.95 -15.38 -0.67
C ALA A 20 5.22 -15.25 0.22
N ASN A 21 5.38 -14.10 0.89
CA ASN A 21 6.45 -13.84 1.84
C ASN A 21 5.86 -13.05 3.02
N PRO A 22 6.03 -13.47 4.29
CA PRO A 22 5.48 -12.76 5.45
C PRO A 22 6.07 -11.36 5.67
N HIS A 23 7.20 -11.04 5.04
CA HIS A 23 7.90 -9.76 5.16
C HIS A 23 7.67 -8.80 3.99
N ASN A 24 7.05 -9.25 2.89
CA ASN A 24 6.82 -8.43 1.70
C ASN A 24 5.35 -8.43 1.31
N ILE A 25 4.84 -7.22 1.05
CA ILE A 25 3.55 -7.00 0.41
C ILE A 25 3.81 -6.05 -0.75
N SER A 26 3.31 -6.40 -1.94
CA SER A 26 3.47 -5.57 -3.15
C SER A 26 2.11 -5.18 -3.70
N PHE A 27 2.02 -3.96 -4.22
CA PHE A 27 0.79 -3.38 -4.77
C PHE A 27 1.04 -2.86 -6.18
N LEU A 28 0.07 -3.04 -7.07
CA LEU A 28 0.05 -2.36 -8.37
C LEU A 28 -0.96 -1.24 -8.31
N VAL A 29 -0.51 -0.02 -8.59
CA VAL A 29 -1.30 1.21 -8.48
C VAL A 29 -1.28 1.98 -9.80
N ASN A 30 -2.09 3.03 -9.88
CA ASN A 30 -1.96 4.00 -10.97
C ASN A 30 -0.75 4.90 -10.72
N GLU A 31 -0.07 5.34 -11.79
CA GLU A 31 1.11 6.19 -11.67
C GLU A 31 0.78 7.53 -11.00
N GLY A 32 -0.38 8.11 -11.33
CA GLY A 32 -0.86 9.36 -10.73
C GLY A 32 -1.08 9.30 -9.21
N ASP A 33 -1.37 8.11 -8.68
CA ASP A 33 -1.63 7.90 -7.25
C ASP A 33 -0.36 7.44 -6.50
N SER A 34 0.70 7.07 -7.23
CA SER A 34 1.86 6.36 -6.67
C SER A 34 2.61 7.15 -5.59
N THR A 35 2.82 8.44 -5.81
CA THR A 35 3.57 9.29 -4.88
C THR A 35 2.78 9.52 -3.60
N GLU A 36 1.48 9.78 -3.72
CA GLU A 36 0.60 10.02 -2.57
C GLU A 36 0.48 8.76 -1.71
N ILE A 37 0.28 7.60 -2.32
CA ILE A 37 0.22 6.31 -1.62
C ILE A 37 1.51 6.06 -0.83
N VAL A 38 2.68 6.36 -1.40
CA VAL A 38 3.97 6.21 -0.68
C VAL A 38 4.04 7.15 0.51
N THR A 39 3.62 8.41 0.37
CA THR A 39 3.59 9.38 1.47
C THR A 39 2.65 8.96 2.59
N VAL A 40 1.43 8.52 2.25
CA VAL A 40 0.45 8.03 3.24
C VAL A 40 0.96 6.79 3.95
N LEU A 41 1.54 5.83 3.23
CA LEU A 41 2.13 4.64 3.83
C LEU A 41 3.31 4.98 4.74
N HIS A 42 4.16 5.93 4.36
CA HIS A 42 5.27 6.37 5.20
C HIS A 42 4.75 6.94 6.52
N LYS A 43 3.78 7.85 6.44
CA LYS A 43 3.15 8.46 7.61
C LYS A 43 2.49 7.43 8.52
N GLU A 44 1.74 6.48 7.97
CA GLU A 44 1.07 5.47 8.78
C GLU A 44 2.01 4.42 9.38
N LEU A 45 3.16 4.15 8.76
CA LEU A 45 4.07 3.10 9.21
C LEU A 45 5.20 3.59 10.12
N PHE A 46 5.64 4.83 9.96
CA PHE A 46 6.87 5.32 10.60
C PHE A 46 6.69 6.61 11.42
N GLU A 47 5.54 7.29 11.32
CA GLU A 47 5.19 8.47 12.13
C GLU A 47 4.08 8.13 13.14
#